data_AF-A0A453DMU1-F1
#
_entry.id   AF-A0A453DMU1-F1
#
_cell.length_a   1.000
_cell.length_b   1.000
_cell.length_c   1.000
_cell.angle_alpha   90.00
_cell.angle_beta   90.00
_cell.angle_gamma   90.00
#
_symmetry.space_group_name_H-M   'P 1'
#
loop_
_entity.id
_entity.type
_entity.pdbx_description
1 polymer ?
#
loop_
_entity_poly.entity_id
_entity_poly.type
_entity_poly.pdbx_seq_one_letter_code
_entity_poly.pdbx_strand_id
1 'polypeptide(L)' 'MTCCVILHNMILKDERGMNLEFFYDNVGSRVKPARDPNRIRAFLQTYKEIENANTHFQLQEDLIEHH' A
#
# COMPACT_ATOMS: atom_id res chain seq x y z
N MET A 1 1.36 -14.64 -7.95
CA MET A 1 0.35 -13.61 -8.33
C MET A 1 -0.23 -12.94 -7.09
N THR A 2 -0.97 -13.65 -6.23
CA THR A 2 -1.57 -13.04 -5.02
C THR A 2 -0.52 -12.45 -4.06
N CYS A 3 0.58 -13.17 -3.80
CA CYS A 3 1.69 -12.67 -2.99
C CYS A 3 2.28 -11.36 -3.56
N CYS A 4 2.48 -11.29 -4.88
CA CYS A 4 2.98 -10.07 -5.55
C CYS A 4 2.05 -8.87 -5.33
N VAL A 5 0.73 -9.07 -5.41
CA VAL A 5 -0.25 -7.99 -5.22
C VAL A 5 -0.28 -7.53 -3.77
N ILE A 6 -0.18 -8.46 -2.81
CA ILE A 6 -0.11 -8.12 -1.39
C ILE A 6 1.17 -7.33 -1.11
N LEU A 7 2.33 -7.86 -1.52
CA LEU A 7 3.63 -7.22 -1.32
C LEU A 7 3.69 -5.84 -1.98
N HIS A 8 3.14 -5.68 -3.19
CA HIS A 8 3.05 -4.38 -3.87
C HIS A 8 2.25 -3.36 -3.07
N ASN A 9 1.10 -3.77 -2.51
CA ASN A 9 0.28 -2.87 -1.69
C ASN A 9 0.94 -2.55 -0.34
N MET A 10 1.72 -3.47 0.23
CA MET A 10 2.52 -3.21 1.44
C MET A 10 3.61 -2.17 1.17
N ILE A 11 4.36 -2.31 0.08
CA ILE A 11 5.38 -1.33 -0.35
C ILE A 11 4.73 0.05 -0.54
N LEU A 12 3.63 0.12 -1.29
CA LEU A 12 2.91 1.39 -1.51
C LEU A 12 2.40 2.04 -0.22
N LYS A 13 2.07 1.24 0.80
CA LYS A 13 1.63 1.72 2.10
C LYS A 13 2.82 2.24 2.92
N ASP A 14 3.92 1.50 2.96
CA ASP A 14 5.09 1.81 3.80
C ASP A 14 5.84 3.04 3.26
N GLU A 15 5.93 3.16 1.94
CA GLU A 15 6.56 4.30 1.26
C GLU A 15 5.66 5.54 1.22
N ARG A 16 4.40 5.42 1.66
CA ARG A 16 3.41 6.48 1.52
C ARG A 16 3.79 7.71 2.34
N GLY A 17 4.07 8.81 1.65
CA GLY A 17 4.43 10.08 2.28
C GLY A 17 5.94 10.21 2.55
N MET A 18 6.75 9.23 2.16
CA MET A 18 8.19 9.40 2.04
C MET A 18 8.51 10.33 0.86
N ASN A 19 9.60 11.09 0.97
CA ASN A 19 10.11 11.92 -0.13
C ASN A 19 10.94 11.06 -1.10
N LEU A 20 10.29 10.04 -1.68
CA LEU A 20 10.88 9.16 -2.69
C LEU A 20 10.50 9.67 -4.08
N GLU A 21 11.42 9.53 -5.03
CA GLU A 21 11.14 9.86 -6.43
C GLU A 21 10.26 8.77 -7.03
N PHE A 22 9.03 9.11 -7.40
CA PHE A 22 8.10 8.16 -8.00
C PHE A 22 8.27 8.12 -9.51
N PHE A 23 8.98 7.10 -10.01
CA PHE A 23 9.14 6.85 -11.45
C PHE A 23 7.92 6.10 -11.99
N TYR A 24 6.91 6.86 -12.42
CA TYR A 24 5.76 6.32 -13.12
C TYR A 24 5.98 6.34 -14.64
N ASP A 25 6.88 5.50 -15.14
CA ASP A 25 7.05 5.34 -16.58
C ASP A 25 5.89 4.52 -17.16
N ASN A 26 5.42 4.88 -18.36
CA ASN A 26 4.38 4.14 -19.09
C ASN A 26 3.01 3.99 -18.41
N VAL A 27 2.66 4.84 -17.42
CA VAL A 27 1.34 4.80 -16.74
C VAL A 27 0.18 5.38 -17.57
N GLY A 28 0.10 5.05 -18.87
CA GLY A 28 -1.04 5.32 -19.74
C GLY A 28 -1.74 6.67 -19.55
N SER A 29 -3.07 6.69 -19.70
CA SER A 29 -3.88 7.86 -19.38
C SER A 29 -4.28 7.84 -17.90
N ARG A 30 -3.88 8.87 -17.16
CA ARG A 30 -4.31 9.05 -15.77
C ARG A 30 -5.83 9.29 -15.72
N VAL A 31 -6.55 8.35 -15.14
CA VAL A 31 -7.98 8.53 -14.85
C VAL A 31 -8.15 9.32 -13.55
N LYS A 32 -9.18 10.16 -13.48
CA LYS A 32 -9.64 10.74 -12.21
C LYS A 32 -10.68 9.80 -11.61
N PRO A 33 -10.32 8.99 -10.59
CA PRO A 33 -11.30 8.13 -9.96
C PRO A 33 -12.29 8.99 -9.17
N ALA A 34 -13.59 8.74 -9.34
CA ALA A 34 -14.61 9.31 -8.46
C ALA A 34 -14.43 8.69 -7.06
N ARG A 35 -13.83 9.45 -6.14
CA ARG A 35 -13.51 9.00 -4.79
C ARG A 35 -14.02 10.03 -3.80
N ASP A 36 -14.66 9.57 -2.74
CA ASP A 36 -14.96 10.39 -1.58
C ASP A 36 -13.70 10.48 -0.68
N PRO A 37 -13.02 11.64 -0.60
CA PRO A 37 -11.82 11.79 0.22
C PRO A 37 -12.09 11.57 1.71
N ASN A 38 -13.31 11.87 2.20
CA ASN A 38 -13.66 11.68 3.60
C ASN A 38 -13.71 10.20 3.95
N ARG A 39 -14.39 9.40 3.11
CA ARG A 39 -14.45 7.95 3.28
C ARG A 39 -13.05 7.31 3.26
N ILE A 40 -12.17 7.74 2.35
CA ILE A 40 -10.79 7.22 2.27
C ILE A 40 -10.01 7.57 3.53
N ARG A 41 -10.11 8.82 4.01
CA ARG A 41 -9.42 9.24 5.24
C ARG A 41 -9.92 8.47 6.46
N ALA A 42 -11.24 8.30 6.61
CA ALA A 42 -11.81 7.54 7.71
C ALA A 42 -11.35 6.07 7.68
N PHE A 43 -11.35 5.44 6.51
CA PHE A 43 -10.83 4.08 6.35
C PHE A 43 -9.35 3.97 6.75
N LEU A 44 -8.51 4.89 6.27
CA LEU A 44 -7.08 4.88 6.59
C LEU A 44 -6.82 5.13 8.09
N GLN A 45 -7.62 5.97 8.73
CA GLN A 45 -7.52 6.23 10.15
C GLN A 45 -7.83 4.98 10.97
N THR A 46 -8.98 4.33 10.71
CA THR A 46 -9.35 3.09 11.39
C THR A 46 -8.35 1.98 11.12
N TYR A 47 -7.85 1.86 9.88
CA TYR A 47 -6.83 0.88 9.53
C TYR A 47 -5.56 1.05 10.37
N LYS A 48 -5.07 2.29 10.54
CA LYS A 48 -3.89 2.59 11.38
C LYS A 48 -4.11 2.25 12.85
N GLU A 49 -5.32 2.42 13.37
CA GLU A 49 -5.66 2.14 14.76
C GLU A 49 -5.63 0.64 15.09
N ILE A 50 -5.92 -0.21 14.10
CA ILE A 50 -5.92 -1.68 14.25
C ILE A 50 -4.63 -2.34 13.77
N GLU A 51 -3.75 -1.56 13.15
CA GLU A 51 -2.52 -2.07 12.54
C GLU A 51 -1.51 -2.50 13.61
N ASN A 52 -1.02 -3.74 13.50
CA ASN A 52 0.08 -4.23 14.32
C ASN A 52 1.36 -4.30 13.48
N ALA A 53 2.37 -3.51 13.86
CA ALA A 53 3.64 -3.44 13.15
C ALA A 53 4.36 -4.80 13.09
N ASN A 54 4.35 -5.59 14.17
CA ASN A 54 5.03 -6.88 14.20
C ASN A 54 4.38 -7.88 13.23
N THR A 55 3.05 -7.94 13.20
CA THR A 55 2.33 -8.78 12.25
C THR A 55 2.54 -8.32 10.80
N HIS A 56 2.64 -7.00 10.57
CA HIS A 56 2.95 -6.45 9.26
C HIS A 56 4.34 -6.91 8.76
N PHE A 57 5.39 -6.74 9.56
CA PHE A 57 6.73 -7.16 9.17
C PHE A 57 6.86 -8.68 9.05
N GLN A 58 6.24 -9.46 9.93
CA GLN A 58 6.26 -10.93 9.81
C GLN A 58 5.64 -11.37 8.49
N LEU A 59 4.47 -10.83 8.14
CA LEU A 59 3.81 -11.16 6.87
C LEU A 59 4.66 -10.74 5.67
N GLN A 60 5.37 -9.61 5.74
CA GLN A 60 6.26 -9.17 4.68
C GLN A 60 7.38 -10.17 4.44
N GLU A 61 8.08 -10.58 5.49
CA GLU A 61 9.16 -11.57 5.41
C GLU A 61 8.63 -12.92 4.90
N ASP A 62 7.50 -13.40 5.44
CA ASP A 62 6.87 -14.65 4.99
C ASP A 62 6.55 -14.62 3.48
N LEU A 63 6.07 -13.48 2.97
CA LEU A 63 5.76 -13.30 1.55
C LEU A 63 7.01 -13.20 0.67
N ILE A 64 8.14 -12.77 1.21
CA ILE A 64 9.44 -12.71 0.51
C ILE A 64 10.08 -14.09 0.46
N GLU A 65 10.09 -14.83 1.58
CA GLU A 65 10.72 -16.15 1.68
C GLU A 65 9.99 -17.23 0.87
N HIS A 66 8.67 -17.10 0.72
CA HIS A 66 7.82 -18.11 0.06
C HIS A 66 7.42 -17.76 -1.37
N HIS A 67 8.12 -16.82 -2.02
CA HIS A 67 7.85 -16.42 -3.40
C HIS A 67 9.08 -16.59 -4.32
#